data_AF-A0A1H5VYF1-F1
#
_entry.id   AF-A0A1H5VYF1-F1
#
_cell.length_a   1.000
_cell.length_b   1.000
_cell.length_c   1.000
_cell.angle_alpha   90.00
_cell.angle_beta   90.00
_cell.angle_gamma   90.00
#
_symmetry.space_group_name_H-M   'P 1'
#
loop_
_entity.id
_entity.type
_entity.pdbx_description
1 polymer ?
#
loop_
_entity_poly.entity_id
_entity_poly.type
_entity_poly.pdbx_seq_one_letter_code
_entity_poly.pdbx_strand_id
1 'polypeptide(L)'
;MLPLSFREFCRFQGHQPILYGPEKSVTEAFFQKFLNQGGYPELIGLEDQALHVAYLQEYYNTMLLRDILEYHQLSNFQYLRALFRLAASSIAQPISVRRFFNQLKSMGYAVGLNTLYEVMNHAEDAFLFKRIRRFDNSSSKSEKSDKKIYWLDNGLLRALIGSTEAKGTLLENTFFLHLYRLYGSMYQQHIFYYSDQSHECDFVVIREGENPLPIQVTWSMEQLQTKDREIKGLLKTCAYTGAKRGLILTLDESATWEAQGILIEMIPVWKWMLETND
;
A
#
# COMPACT_ATOMS: atom_id res chain seq x y z
N MET A 1 -2.39 -15.81 -5.63
CA MET A 1 -1.76 -15.99 -4.30
C MET A 1 -1.04 -14.69 -3.98
N LEU A 2 -1.17 -14.14 -2.77
CA LEU A 2 -0.42 -12.94 -2.36
C LEU A 2 1.06 -13.32 -2.10
N PRO A 3 2.00 -12.36 -2.13
CA PRO A 3 3.37 -12.58 -1.63
C PRO A 3 3.39 -13.04 -0.17
N LEU A 4 4.55 -13.31 0.41
CA LEU A 4 4.64 -13.62 1.84
C LEU A 4 4.25 -12.41 2.71
N SER A 5 3.58 -12.68 3.82
CA SER A 5 3.49 -11.76 4.97
C SER A 5 4.87 -11.58 5.62
N PHE A 6 5.03 -10.55 6.46
CA PHE A 6 6.29 -10.35 7.18
C PHE A 6 6.62 -11.54 8.11
N ARG A 7 5.59 -12.15 8.72
CA ARG A 7 5.77 -13.35 9.55
C ARG A 7 6.27 -14.53 8.73
N GLU A 8 5.68 -14.77 7.56
CA GLU A 8 6.12 -15.83 6.65
C GLU A 8 7.53 -15.57 6.13
N PHE A 9 7.86 -14.33 5.77
CA PHE A 9 9.20 -13.93 5.36
C PHE A 9 10.25 -14.24 6.43
N CYS A 10 9.97 -13.92 7.70
CA CYS A 10 10.84 -14.28 8.81
C CYS A 10 11.03 -15.79 8.91
N ARG A 11 9.93 -16.56 8.85
CA ARG A 11 9.96 -18.03 8.91
C ARG A 11 10.75 -18.65 7.76
N PHE A 12 10.60 -18.11 6.55
CA PHE A 12 11.31 -18.59 5.35
C PHE A 12 12.83 -18.43 5.48
N GLN A 13 13.28 -17.44 6.23
CA GLN A 13 14.70 -17.20 6.55
C GLN A 13 15.13 -17.80 7.90
N GLY A 14 14.29 -18.65 8.53
CA GLY A 14 14.61 -19.30 9.80
C GLY A 14 14.62 -18.37 11.01
N HIS A 15 14.06 -17.15 10.90
CA HIS A 15 13.98 -16.17 11.99
C HIS A 15 12.65 -16.30 12.75
N GLN A 16 12.72 -16.37 14.08
CA GLN A 16 11.56 -16.26 14.96
C GLN A 16 11.46 -14.80 15.45
N PRO A 17 10.42 -14.04 15.05
CA PRO A 17 10.32 -12.63 15.42
C PRO A 17 10.21 -12.41 16.92
N ILE A 18 11.05 -11.51 17.44
CA ILE A 18 11.04 -11.05 18.83
C ILE A 18 10.59 -9.59 18.87
N LEU A 19 9.60 -9.29 19.72
CA LEU A 19 8.92 -7.98 19.77
C LEU A 19 9.50 -7.03 20.83
N TYR A 20 10.21 -7.57 21.83
CA TYR A 20 10.66 -6.84 23.00
C TYR A 20 12.10 -7.21 23.37
N GLY A 21 12.77 -6.35 24.13
CA GLY A 21 14.15 -6.58 24.56
C GLY A 21 15.18 -6.33 23.44
N PRO A 22 16.47 -6.57 23.72
CA PRO A 22 17.57 -6.22 22.81
C PRO A 22 17.50 -6.95 21.45
N GLU A 23 17.03 -8.19 21.45
CA GLU A 23 16.95 -9.04 20.26
C GLU A 23 15.87 -8.58 19.27
N LYS A 24 14.98 -7.65 19.65
CA LYS A 24 14.01 -7.04 18.71
C LYS A 24 14.70 -6.33 17.55
N SER A 25 15.92 -5.82 17.76
CA SER A 25 16.73 -5.18 16.72
C SER A 25 17.00 -6.09 15.51
N VAL A 26 17.06 -7.41 15.74
CA VAL A 26 17.16 -8.39 14.65
C VAL A 26 15.85 -8.41 13.86
N THR A 27 14.69 -8.48 14.53
CA THR A 27 13.37 -8.40 13.87
C THR A 27 13.21 -7.12 13.06
N GLU A 28 13.64 -5.98 13.60
CA GLU A 28 13.64 -4.68 12.91
C GLU A 28 14.51 -4.71 11.65
N ALA A 29 15.70 -5.34 11.71
CA ALA A 29 16.55 -5.51 10.55
C ALA A 29 15.91 -6.42 9.47
N PHE A 30 15.23 -7.49 9.89
CA PHE A 30 14.44 -8.34 8.98
C PHE A 30 13.30 -7.56 8.34
N PHE A 31 12.62 -6.69 9.09
CA PHE A 31 11.57 -5.84 8.55
C PHE A 31 12.10 -4.86 7.51
N GLN A 32 13.26 -4.25 7.75
CA GLN A 32 13.90 -3.40 6.73
C GLN A 32 14.28 -4.18 5.47
N LYS A 33 14.71 -5.44 5.59
CA LYS A 33 14.93 -6.31 4.42
C LYS A 33 13.62 -6.55 3.67
N PHE A 34 12.57 -6.96 4.37
CA PHE A 34 11.24 -7.19 3.80
C PHE A 34 10.68 -5.94 3.09
N LEU A 35 10.82 -4.76 3.71
CA LEU A 35 10.39 -3.48 3.14
C LEU A 35 11.02 -3.20 1.76
N ASN A 36 12.28 -3.59 1.58
CA ASN A 36 13.05 -3.31 0.36
C ASN A 36 12.95 -4.43 -0.68
N GLN A 37 12.94 -5.70 -0.25
CA GLN A 37 12.97 -6.87 -1.13
C GLN A 37 11.58 -7.34 -1.53
N GLY A 38 10.55 -7.05 -0.72
CA GLY A 38 9.23 -7.65 -0.89
C GLY A 38 9.15 -9.07 -0.32
N GLY A 39 8.06 -9.76 -0.66
CA GLY A 39 7.70 -11.06 -0.13
C GLY A 39 7.64 -12.17 -1.18
N TYR A 40 8.24 -12.02 -2.37
CA TYR A 40 8.26 -13.11 -3.36
C TYR A 40 9.15 -14.27 -2.87
N PRO A 41 8.60 -15.48 -2.64
CA PRO A 41 9.33 -16.59 -2.04
C PRO A 41 10.61 -16.98 -2.78
N GLU A 42 10.57 -16.98 -4.12
CA GLU A 42 11.68 -17.39 -4.99
C GLU A 42 12.91 -16.49 -4.88
N LEU A 43 12.74 -15.28 -4.33
CA LEU A 43 13.79 -14.29 -4.18
C LEU A 43 14.39 -14.26 -2.78
N ILE A 44 13.82 -15.01 -1.85
CA ILE A 44 14.29 -15.04 -0.47
C ILE A 44 15.65 -15.75 -0.42
N GLY A 45 16.65 -15.04 0.10
CA GLY A 45 18.04 -15.53 0.14
C GLY A 45 18.87 -15.14 -1.08
N LEU A 46 18.30 -14.50 -2.10
CA LEU A 46 19.05 -13.92 -3.21
C LEU A 46 19.67 -12.58 -2.78
N GLU A 47 20.99 -12.57 -2.52
CA GLU A 47 21.68 -11.38 -2.05
C GLU A 47 21.95 -10.36 -3.16
N ASP A 48 22.15 -10.82 -4.40
CA ASP A 48 22.42 -9.97 -5.55
C ASP A 48 21.18 -9.16 -5.95
N GLN A 49 21.23 -7.86 -5.66
CA GLN A 49 20.15 -6.93 -5.95
C GLN A 49 19.86 -6.77 -7.44
N ALA A 50 20.86 -6.87 -8.31
CA ALA A 50 20.67 -6.75 -9.76
C ALA A 50 19.93 -7.97 -10.30
N LEU A 51 20.30 -9.17 -9.85
CA LEU A 51 19.58 -10.40 -10.18
C LEU A 51 18.16 -10.40 -9.62
N HIS A 52 17.97 -9.91 -8.39
CA HIS A 52 16.66 -9.78 -7.77
C HIS A 52 15.72 -8.87 -8.58
N VAL A 53 16.22 -7.70 -9.03
CA VAL A 53 15.46 -6.79 -9.88
C VAL A 53 15.18 -7.41 -11.26
N ALA A 54 16.17 -8.05 -11.88
CA ALA A 54 16.01 -8.68 -13.20
C ALA A 54 14.93 -9.77 -13.17
N TYR A 55 14.94 -10.62 -12.14
CA TYR A 55 13.94 -11.67 -11.96
C TYR A 55 12.53 -11.09 -11.81
N LEU A 56 12.35 -10.06 -10.98
CA LEU A 56 11.04 -9.41 -10.81
C LEU A 56 10.54 -8.75 -12.09
N GLN A 57 11.45 -8.13 -12.86
CA GLN A 57 11.11 -7.56 -14.16
C GLN A 57 10.71 -8.65 -15.16
N GLU A 58 11.39 -9.79 -15.15
CA GLU A 58 11.04 -10.95 -15.98
C GLU A 58 9.69 -11.55 -15.57
N TYR A 59 9.45 -11.76 -14.27
CA TYR A 59 8.18 -12.20 -13.71
C TYR A 59 7.03 -11.26 -14.12
N TYR A 60 7.24 -9.96 -13.96
CA TYR A 60 6.30 -8.94 -14.41
C TYR A 60 5.97 -9.03 -15.90
N ASN A 61 7.00 -9.21 -16.75
CA ASN A 61 6.82 -9.31 -18.19
C ASN A 61 6.11 -10.61 -18.61
N THR A 62 6.42 -11.72 -17.94
CA THR A 62 6.10 -13.07 -18.41
C THR A 62 4.78 -13.60 -17.84
N MET A 63 4.48 -13.29 -16.57
CA MET A 63 3.25 -13.73 -15.91
C MET A 63 2.21 -12.60 -15.96
N LEU A 64 2.55 -11.44 -15.38
CA LEU A 64 1.56 -10.38 -15.15
C LEU A 64 1.16 -9.63 -16.42
N LEU A 65 2.13 -9.27 -17.27
CA LEU A 65 1.80 -8.56 -18.50
C LEU A 65 1.06 -9.50 -19.44
N ARG A 66 1.62 -10.70 -19.67
CA ARG A 66 1.13 -11.68 -20.64
C ARG A 66 -0.33 -12.10 -20.40
N ASP A 67 -0.71 -12.35 -19.14
CA ASP A 67 -2.09 -12.70 -18.80
C ASP A 67 -3.07 -11.56 -19.16
N ILE A 68 -2.66 -10.30 -18.94
CA ILE A 68 -3.44 -9.12 -19.33
C ILE A 68 -3.47 -8.94 -20.86
N LEU A 69 -2.37 -9.29 -21.55
CA LEU A 69 -2.27 -9.18 -23.01
C LEU A 69 -3.17 -10.18 -23.74
N GLU A 70 -3.12 -11.45 -23.32
CA GLU A 70 -3.84 -12.56 -23.94
C GLU A 70 -5.36 -12.38 -23.77
N TYR A 71 -5.82 -11.85 -22.62
CA TYR A 71 -7.23 -11.58 -22.39
C TYR A 71 -7.81 -10.50 -23.32
N HIS A 72 -7.05 -9.43 -23.61
CA HIS A 72 -7.58 -8.28 -24.36
C HIS A 72 -7.26 -8.30 -25.87
N GLN A 73 -6.55 -9.32 -26.38
CA GLN A 73 -6.14 -9.42 -27.79
C GLN A 73 -5.47 -8.13 -28.32
N LEU A 74 -4.75 -7.41 -27.45
CA LEU A 74 -4.21 -6.09 -27.78
C LEU A 74 -3.06 -6.23 -28.76
N SER A 75 -2.96 -5.30 -29.72
CA SER A 75 -1.89 -5.29 -30.73
C SER A 75 -0.70 -4.38 -30.36
N ASN A 76 -0.88 -3.47 -29.39
CA ASN A 76 0.16 -2.53 -28.96
C ASN A 76 0.33 -2.56 -27.44
N PHE A 77 1.42 -3.15 -26.95
CA PHE A 77 1.67 -3.37 -25.53
C PHE A 77 2.53 -2.31 -24.85
N GLN A 78 3.04 -1.33 -25.60
CA GLN A 78 3.95 -0.32 -25.03
C GLN A 78 3.22 0.63 -24.07
N TYR A 79 1.96 0.97 -24.35
CA TYR A 79 1.18 1.84 -23.47
C TYR A 79 0.90 1.17 -22.10
N LEU A 80 0.83 -0.16 -22.03
CA LEU A 80 0.62 -0.88 -20.78
C LEU A 80 1.81 -0.75 -19.84
N ARG A 81 3.02 -0.87 -20.37
CA ARG A 81 4.25 -0.62 -19.60
C ARG A 81 4.28 0.81 -19.07
N ALA A 82 3.90 1.78 -19.90
CA ALA A 82 3.81 3.17 -19.48
C ALA A 82 2.72 3.39 -18.42
N LEU A 83 1.53 2.80 -18.59
CA LEU A 83 0.42 2.88 -17.64
C LEU A 83 0.82 2.32 -16.27
N PHE A 84 1.41 1.13 -16.24
CA PHE A 84 1.78 0.49 -14.98
C PHE A 84 2.98 1.17 -14.31
N ARG A 85 3.91 1.77 -15.07
CA ARG A 85 4.91 2.68 -14.50
C ARG A 85 4.28 3.92 -13.89
N LEU A 86 3.28 4.53 -14.56
CA LEU A 86 2.55 5.67 -14.00
C LEU A 86 1.82 5.27 -12.70
N ALA A 87 1.18 4.10 -12.67
CA ALA A 87 0.55 3.54 -11.49
C ALA A 87 1.54 3.28 -10.35
N ALA A 88 2.71 2.71 -10.64
CA ALA A 88 3.80 2.52 -9.68
C ALA A 88 4.33 3.84 -9.12
N SER A 89 4.51 4.85 -9.97
CA SER A 89 4.98 6.17 -9.54
C SER A 89 3.95 6.99 -8.77
N SER A 90 2.67 6.60 -8.80
CA SER A 90 1.55 7.29 -8.14
C SER A 90 1.07 6.54 -6.89
N ILE A 91 1.89 5.64 -6.36
CA ILE A 91 1.57 4.86 -5.17
C ILE A 91 1.22 5.76 -3.99
N ALA A 92 0.23 5.35 -3.19
CA ALA A 92 -0.30 6.11 -2.04
C ALA A 92 -0.88 7.51 -2.38
N GLN A 93 -0.91 7.92 -3.64
CA GLN A 93 -1.45 9.21 -4.06
C GLN A 93 -2.84 9.06 -4.70
N PRO A 94 -3.80 9.97 -4.44
CA PRO A 94 -5.08 9.96 -5.13
C PRO A 94 -4.91 10.21 -6.63
N ILE A 95 -5.41 9.29 -7.45
CA ILE A 95 -5.30 9.36 -8.91
C ILE A 95 -6.59 8.92 -9.61
N SER A 96 -6.90 9.56 -10.73
CA SER A 96 -7.96 9.12 -11.65
C SER A 96 -7.38 8.44 -12.89
N VAL A 97 -8.11 7.46 -13.42
CA VAL A 97 -7.78 6.82 -14.71
C VAL A 97 -7.74 7.84 -15.85
N ARG A 98 -8.56 8.90 -15.76
CA ARG A 98 -8.54 10.02 -16.72
C ARG A 98 -7.23 10.80 -16.68
N ARG A 99 -6.58 10.95 -15.52
CA ARG A 99 -5.25 11.57 -15.43
C ARG A 99 -4.20 10.72 -16.15
N PHE A 100 -4.20 9.40 -15.93
CA PHE A 100 -3.32 8.49 -16.69
C PHE A 100 -3.59 8.52 -18.20
N PHE A 101 -4.85 8.53 -18.61
CA PHE A 101 -5.23 8.68 -20.02
C PHE A 101 -4.61 9.93 -20.66
N ASN A 102 -4.72 11.08 -20.00
CA ASN A 102 -4.16 12.34 -20.51
C ASN A 102 -2.62 12.27 -20.58
N GLN A 103 -1.95 11.67 -19.59
CA GLN A 103 -0.50 11.48 -19.59
C GLN A 103 -0.06 10.56 -20.74
N LEU A 104 -0.71 9.41 -20.93
CA LEU A 104 -0.41 8.49 -22.02
C LEU A 104 -0.63 9.13 -23.39
N LYS A 105 -1.71 9.90 -23.55
CA LYS A 105 -1.96 10.68 -24.76
C LYS A 105 -0.84 11.68 -25.04
N SER A 106 -0.35 12.37 -24.01
CA SER A 106 0.77 13.32 -24.15
C SER A 106 2.10 12.64 -24.52
N MET A 107 2.26 11.37 -24.16
CA MET A 107 3.40 10.53 -24.55
C MET A 107 3.26 9.95 -25.98
N GLY A 108 2.15 10.24 -26.69
CA GLY A 108 1.90 9.77 -28.05
C GLY A 108 1.21 8.42 -28.15
N TYR A 109 0.75 7.83 -27.04
CA TYR A 109 0.01 6.57 -27.09
C TYR A 109 -1.44 6.78 -27.55
N ALA A 110 -1.86 6.00 -28.55
CA ALA A 110 -3.24 5.93 -29.00
C ALA A 110 -3.98 4.80 -28.26
N VAL A 111 -4.69 5.14 -27.19
CA VAL A 111 -5.49 4.21 -26.38
C VAL A 111 -6.79 4.87 -25.95
N GLY A 112 -7.89 4.12 -25.85
CA GLY A 112 -9.18 4.62 -25.38
C GLY A 112 -9.29 4.64 -23.85
N LEU A 113 -10.10 5.55 -23.31
CA LEU A 113 -10.31 5.65 -21.84
C LEU A 113 -10.95 4.39 -21.26
N ASN A 114 -11.93 3.78 -21.95
CA ASN A 114 -12.58 2.55 -21.50
C ASN A 114 -11.59 1.38 -21.42
N THR A 115 -10.70 1.25 -22.43
CA THR A 115 -9.62 0.26 -22.42
C THR A 115 -8.71 0.43 -21.21
N LEU A 116 -8.39 1.67 -20.80
CA LEU A 116 -7.59 1.89 -19.59
C LEU A 116 -8.33 1.48 -18.31
N TYR A 117 -9.65 1.68 -18.23
CA TYR A 117 -10.43 1.17 -17.10
C TYR A 117 -10.41 -0.36 -17.03
N GLU A 118 -10.64 -1.02 -18.16
CA GLU A 118 -10.63 -2.48 -18.27
C GLU A 118 -9.27 -3.08 -17.87
N VAL A 119 -8.19 -2.53 -18.42
CA VAL A 119 -6.81 -2.95 -18.09
C VAL A 119 -6.50 -2.74 -16.62
N MET A 120 -6.88 -1.59 -16.04
CA MET A 120 -6.63 -1.32 -14.62
C MET A 120 -7.42 -2.29 -13.73
N ASN A 121 -8.64 -2.68 -14.11
CA ASN A 121 -9.41 -3.69 -13.40
C ASN A 121 -8.76 -5.07 -13.52
N HIS A 122 -8.33 -5.47 -14.73
CA HIS A 122 -7.61 -6.71 -14.94
C HIS A 122 -6.31 -6.79 -14.14
N ALA A 123 -5.57 -5.69 -14.03
CA ALA A 123 -4.38 -5.63 -13.19
C ALA A 123 -4.69 -5.83 -11.69
N GLU A 124 -5.85 -5.37 -11.22
CA GLU A 124 -6.29 -5.68 -9.85
C GLU A 124 -6.69 -7.15 -9.70
N ASP A 125 -7.39 -7.73 -10.68
CA ASP A 125 -7.79 -9.14 -10.67
C ASP A 125 -6.57 -10.08 -10.75
N ALA A 126 -5.53 -9.66 -11.46
CA ALA A 126 -4.22 -10.32 -11.54
C ALA A 126 -3.31 -10.05 -10.31
N PHE A 127 -3.83 -9.40 -9.26
CA PHE A 127 -3.09 -9.12 -8.02
C PHE A 127 -1.80 -8.29 -8.21
N LEU A 128 -1.76 -7.39 -9.20
CA LEU A 128 -0.62 -6.48 -9.39
C LEU A 128 -0.61 -5.37 -8.32
N PHE A 129 -1.75 -4.75 -8.15
CA PHE A 129 -2.02 -3.72 -7.15
C PHE A 129 -3.50 -3.78 -6.76
N LYS A 130 -3.89 -3.00 -5.76
CA LYS A 130 -5.29 -2.74 -5.43
C LYS A 130 -5.53 -1.24 -5.36
N ARG A 131 -6.76 -0.83 -5.66
CA ARG A 131 -7.22 0.55 -5.52
C ARG A 131 -8.15 0.69 -4.33
N ILE A 132 -7.90 1.67 -3.48
CA ILE A 132 -8.86 2.06 -2.43
C ILE A 132 -9.48 3.41 -2.75
N ARG A 133 -10.73 3.56 -2.34
CA ARG A 133 -11.56 4.75 -2.55
C ARG A 133 -11.48 5.66 -1.34
N ARG A 134 -11.83 6.93 -1.53
CA ARG A 134 -12.03 7.83 -0.40
C ARG A 134 -13.27 7.40 0.38
N PHE A 135 -13.18 7.38 1.70
CA PHE A 135 -14.34 7.23 2.55
C PHE A 135 -15.25 8.46 2.44
N ASP A 136 -16.54 8.21 2.27
CA ASP A 136 -17.60 9.22 2.30
C ASP A 136 -18.88 8.49 2.75
N ASN A 137 -19.68 9.14 3.59
CA ASN A 137 -20.97 8.59 4.01
C ASN A 137 -21.92 8.33 2.82
N SER A 138 -21.72 9.03 1.69
CA SER A 138 -22.38 8.72 0.42
C SER A 138 -21.56 7.73 -0.39
N SER A 139 -22.10 6.52 -0.55
CA SER A 139 -21.52 5.47 -1.42
C SER A 139 -21.25 5.96 -2.84
N SER A 140 -22.15 6.79 -3.40
CA SER A 140 -21.99 7.38 -4.73
C SER A 140 -20.80 8.34 -4.82
N LYS A 141 -20.58 9.17 -3.77
CA LYS A 141 -19.41 10.07 -3.71
C LYS A 141 -18.12 9.28 -3.51
N SER A 142 -18.15 8.24 -2.68
CA SER A 142 -17.01 7.34 -2.49
C SER A 142 -16.62 6.63 -3.79
N GLU A 143 -17.58 6.09 -4.55
CA GLU A 143 -17.30 5.41 -5.83
C GLU A 143 -16.69 6.34 -6.88
N LYS A 144 -17.14 7.60 -6.92
CA LYS A 144 -16.66 8.62 -7.87
C LYS A 144 -15.36 9.30 -7.44
N SER A 145 -14.86 9.01 -6.24
CA SER A 145 -13.62 9.61 -5.76
C SER A 145 -12.40 9.16 -6.56
N ASP A 146 -11.36 9.99 -6.56
CA ASP A 146 -10.03 9.54 -6.97
C ASP A 146 -9.61 8.36 -6.07
N LYS A 147 -8.86 7.42 -6.64
CA LYS A 147 -8.47 6.20 -5.93
C LYS A 147 -6.98 6.26 -5.61
N LYS A 148 -6.58 5.80 -4.43
CA LYS A 148 -5.17 5.53 -4.13
C LYS A 148 -4.81 4.13 -4.64
N ILE A 149 -3.62 3.97 -5.21
CA ILE A 149 -3.10 2.69 -5.70
C ILE A 149 -2.05 2.17 -4.72
N TYR A 150 -2.15 0.90 -4.36
CA TYR A 150 -1.18 0.20 -3.53
C TYR A 150 -0.75 -1.10 -4.18
N TRP A 151 0.56 -1.27 -4.34
CA TRP A 151 1.17 -2.44 -4.97
C TRP A 151 1.26 -3.57 -3.98
N LEU A 152 0.97 -4.80 -4.43
CA LEU A 152 0.96 -5.94 -3.52
C LEU A 152 2.35 -6.45 -3.15
N ASP A 153 3.41 -5.84 -3.69
CA ASP A 153 4.79 -6.15 -3.33
C ASP A 153 5.73 -4.95 -3.57
N ASN A 154 6.53 -4.59 -2.56
CA ASN A 154 7.50 -3.50 -2.67
C ASN A 154 8.72 -3.85 -3.55
N GLY A 155 9.13 -5.11 -3.60
CA GLY A 155 10.19 -5.56 -4.49
C GLY A 155 9.79 -5.33 -5.94
N LEU A 156 8.59 -5.79 -6.33
CA LEU A 156 8.05 -5.59 -7.66
C LEU A 156 7.87 -4.11 -8.01
N LEU A 157 7.32 -3.31 -7.08
CA LEU A 157 7.21 -1.86 -7.24
C LEU A 157 8.57 -1.25 -7.60
N ARG A 158 9.60 -1.54 -6.81
CA ARG A 158 10.96 -1.02 -7.01
C ARG A 158 11.60 -1.54 -8.28
N ALA A 159 11.30 -2.77 -8.69
CA ALA A 159 11.76 -3.31 -9.97
C ALA A 159 11.21 -2.51 -11.17
N LEU A 160 10.05 -1.86 -11.03
CA LEU A 160 9.42 -1.07 -12.10
C LEU A 160 9.84 0.40 -12.14
N ILE A 161 10.05 1.04 -10.99
CA ILE A 161 10.36 2.48 -10.90
C ILE A 161 11.77 2.80 -10.40
N GLY A 162 12.56 1.78 -10.04
CA GLY A 162 13.87 1.92 -9.44
C GLY A 162 13.83 2.21 -7.94
N SER A 163 14.96 2.64 -7.39
CA SER A 163 15.06 3.07 -5.99
C SER A 163 14.25 4.35 -5.78
N THR A 164 13.31 4.31 -4.84
CA THR A 164 12.59 5.48 -4.35
C THR A 164 13.24 5.93 -3.04
N GLU A 165 13.48 7.25 -2.89
CA GLU A 165 13.90 7.83 -1.61
C GLU A 165 12.74 7.96 -0.61
N ALA A 166 11.51 7.69 -1.04
CA ALA A 166 10.29 7.85 -0.26
C ALA A 166 10.04 6.65 0.65
N LYS A 167 10.91 6.49 1.66
CA LYS A 167 10.83 5.41 2.66
C LYS A 167 9.46 5.31 3.34
N GLY A 168 8.82 6.45 3.62
CA GLY A 168 7.45 6.50 4.20
C GLY A 168 6.41 5.84 3.29
N THR A 169 6.50 6.04 1.98
CA THR A 169 5.58 5.44 1.00
C THR A 169 5.74 3.93 0.90
N LEU A 170 6.98 3.41 1.00
CA LEU A 170 7.22 1.97 1.05
C LEU A 170 6.65 1.34 2.32
N LEU A 171 6.74 2.07 3.45
CA LEU A 171 6.18 1.65 4.74
C LEU A 171 4.65 1.59 4.67
N GLU A 172 4.02 2.65 4.17
CA GLU A 172 2.58 2.73 3.93
C GLU A 172 2.09 1.61 2.99
N ASN A 173 2.80 1.35 1.89
CA ASN A 173 2.42 0.30 0.95
C ASN A 173 2.57 -1.11 1.53
N THR A 174 3.62 -1.36 2.31
CA THR A 174 3.80 -2.64 3.02
C THR A 174 2.67 -2.86 4.02
N PHE A 175 2.30 -1.80 4.74
CA PHE A 175 1.20 -1.86 5.69
C PHE A 175 -0.15 -2.09 4.99
N PHE A 176 -0.38 -1.48 3.82
CA PHE A 176 -1.57 -1.77 3.02
C PHE A 176 -1.69 -3.26 2.69
N LEU A 177 -0.61 -3.92 2.25
CA LEU A 177 -0.66 -5.35 1.94
C LEU A 177 -1.10 -6.16 3.17
N HIS A 178 -0.63 -5.79 4.36
CA HIS A 178 -1.05 -6.41 5.61
C HIS A 178 -2.53 -6.16 5.91
N LEU A 179 -2.99 -4.92 5.81
CA LEU A 179 -4.42 -4.60 5.95
C LEU A 179 -5.29 -5.38 4.95
N TYR A 180 -4.81 -5.56 3.71
CA TYR A 180 -5.52 -6.32 2.69
C TYR A 180 -5.60 -7.82 3.03
N ARG A 181 -4.64 -8.40 3.76
CA ARG A 181 -4.78 -9.77 4.27
C ARG A 181 -5.88 -9.89 5.32
N LEU A 182 -5.92 -8.93 6.24
CA LEU A 182 -6.89 -8.93 7.34
C LEU A 182 -8.31 -8.59 6.90
N TYR A 183 -8.45 -7.62 5.97
CA TYR A 183 -9.73 -6.99 5.66
C TYR A 183 -10.04 -6.90 4.16
N GLY A 184 -9.15 -7.38 3.30
CA GLY A 184 -9.36 -7.39 1.86
C GLY A 184 -10.40 -8.42 1.45
N SER A 185 -11.27 -8.04 0.51
CA SER A 185 -12.24 -8.94 -0.09
C SER A 185 -12.47 -8.53 -1.55
N MET A 186 -12.75 -9.52 -2.39
CA MET A 186 -13.16 -9.28 -3.79
C MET A 186 -14.56 -8.67 -3.88
N TYR A 187 -15.41 -8.95 -2.89
CA TYR A 187 -16.82 -8.58 -2.90
C TYR A 187 -17.14 -7.37 -2.02
N GLN A 188 -16.33 -7.14 -0.99
CA GLN A 188 -16.56 -6.08 -0.02
C GLN A 188 -15.30 -5.26 0.17
N GLN A 189 -15.41 -3.94 0.09
CA GLN A 189 -14.30 -3.04 0.35
C GLN A 189 -14.44 -2.48 1.76
N HIS A 190 -13.53 -2.88 2.64
CA HIS A 190 -13.46 -2.39 4.02
C HIS A 190 -12.39 -1.33 4.24
N ILE A 191 -11.45 -1.21 3.29
CA ILE A 191 -10.29 -0.33 3.40
C ILE A 191 -10.51 0.89 2.50
N PHE A 192 -10.44 2.07 3.11
CA PHE A 192 -10.59 3.36 2.46
C PHE A 192 -9.43 4.27 2.87
N TYR A 193 -9.26 5.40 2.20
CA TYR A 193 -8.51 6.53 2.75
C TYR A 193 -9.48 7.66 3.11
N TYR A 194 -9.06 8.63 3.90
CA TYR A 194 -9.87 9.83 4.15
C TYR A 194 -9.12 11.08 3.71
N SER A 195 -9.84 12.06 3.16
CA SER A 195 -9.26 13.35 2.79
C SER A 195 -10.33 14.43 2.75
N ASP A 196 -10.01 15.59 3.33
CA ASP A 196 -10.75 16.84 3.20
C ASP A 196 -9.91 17.90 2.45
N GLN A 197 -10.35 19.16 2.44
CA GLN A 197 -9.62 20.25 1.74
C GLN A 197 -8.19 20.48 2.24
N SER A 198 -7.85 19.99 3.43
CA SER A 198 -6.67 20.43 4.20
C SER A 198 -5.96 19.30 4.94
N HIS A 199 -6.59 18.13 5.07
CA HIS A 199 -6.08 17.02 5.86
C HIS A 199 -6.35 15.70 5.14
N GLU A 200 -5.47 14.75 5.36
CA GLU A 200 -5.56 13.40 4.83
C GLU A 200 -5.30 12.41 5.96
N CYS A 201 -5.91 11.24 5.86
CA CYS A 201 -5.55 10.08 6.66
C CYS A 201 -5.40 8.88 5.73
N ASP A 202 -4.30 8.15 5.86
CA ASP A 202 -3.87 7.16 4.87
C ASP A 202 -4.88 6.03 4.74
N PHE A 203 -5.36 5.51 5.87
CA PHE A 203 -6.34 4.44 5.90
C PHE A 203 -7.47 4.67 6.91
N VAL A 204 -8.64 4.17 6.56
CA VAL A 204 -9.79 4.00 7.44
C VAL A 204 -10.39 2.63 7.15
N VAL A 205 -10.42 1.78 8.17
CA VAL A 205 -11.12 0.49 8.09
C VAL A 205 -12.55 0.66 8.58
N ILE A 206 -13.52 0.31 7.73
CA ILE A 206 -14.96 0.36 8.00
C ILE A 206 -15.56 -1.04 7.80
N ARG A 207 -16.07 -1.61 8.87
CA ARG A 207 -16.74 -2.91 8.88
C ARG A 207 -18.08 -2.80 9.59
N GLU A 208 -19.07 -3.52 9.08
CA GLU A 208 -20.42 -3.51 9.65
C GLU A 208 -20.39 -4.02 11.09
N GLY A 209 -21.02 -3.29 12.01
CA GLY A 209 -21.06 -3.65 13.43
C GLY A 209 -19.78 -3.38 14.22
N GLU A 210 -18.72 -2.85 13.58
CA GLU A 210 -17.46 -2.51 14.24
C GLU A 210 -17.22 -1.00 14.29
N ASN A 211 -16.47 -0.54 15.29
CA ASN A 211 -16.04 0.85 15.34
C ASN A 211 -15.04 1.13 14.20
N PRO A 212 -15.19 2.26 13.48
CA PRO A 212 -14.20 2.69 12.49
C PRO A 212 -12.79 2.76 13.07
N LEU A 213 -11.79 2.39 12.26
CA LEU A 213 -10.39 2.44 12.64
C LEU A 213 -9.60 3.33 11.65
N PRO A 214 -9.43 4.62 11.97
CA PRO A 214 -8.50 5.50 11.29
C PRO A 214 -7.05 5.12 11.59
N ILE A 215 -6.20 5.11 10.58
CA ILE A 215 -4.80 4.71 10.67
C ILE A 215 -3.96 5.66 9.82
N GLN A 216 -2.97 6.27 10.45
CA GLN A 216 -1.93 7.06 9.79
C GLN A 216 -0.63 6.29 9.78
N VAL A 217 0.12 6.33 8.68
CA VAL A 217 1.44 5.69 8.57
C VAL A 217 2.49 6.76 8.30
N THR A 218 3.55 6.77 9.09
CA THR A 218 4.64 7.72 8.92
C THR A 218 5.98 7.04 9.18
N TRP A 219 7.04 7.52 8.56
CA TRP A 219 8.37 6.97 8.82
C TRP A 219 8.84 7.26 10.24
N SER A 220 8.65 8.51 10.69
CA SER A 220 9.06 8.99 12.02
C SER A 220 8.23 10.23 12.42
N MET A 221 8.08 10.45 13.73
CA MET A 221 7.39 11.58 14.34
C MET A 221 8.35 12.61 14.96
N GLU A 222 9.65 12.55 14.67
CA GLU A 222 10.66 13.47 15.19
C GLU A 222 10.42 14.94 14.78
N GLN A 223 9.99 15.17 13.54
CA GLN A 223 9.77 16.52 13.02
C GLN A 223 8.40 17.06 13.45
N LEU A 224 8.40 18.20 14.15
CA LEU A 224 7.18 18.83 14.68
C LEU A 224 6.11 19.10 13.60
N GLN A 225 6.52 19.54 12.41
CA GLN A 225 5.58 19.82 11.31
C GLN A 225 4.88 18.54 10.82
N THR A 226 5.64 17.46 10.64
CA THR A 226 5.10 16.14 10.29
C THR A 226 4.16 15.66 11.38
N LYS A 227 4.60 15.69 12.64
CA LYS A 227 3.81 15.30 13.80
C LYS A 227 2.45 16.01 13.88
N ASP A 228 2.44 17.33 13.76
CA ASP A 228 1.20 18.11 13.81
C ASP A 228 0.26 17.77 12.66
N ARG A 229 0.79 17.57 11.45
CA ARG A 229 0.00 17.19 10.27
C ARG A 229 -0.62 15.82 10.44
N GLU A 230 0.18 14.81 10.81
CA GLU A 230 -0.26 13.43 10.98
C GLU A 230 -1.35 13.32 12.06
N ILE A 231 -1.15 13.95 13.22
CA ILE A 231 -2.12 13.93 14.33
C ILE A 231 -3.43 14.64 13.95
N LYS A 232 -3.36 15.81 13.29
CA LYS A 232 -4.56 16.54 12.87
C LYS A 232 -5.36 15.76 11.83
N GLY A 233 -4.70 15.12 10.86
CA GLY A 233 -5.35 14.26 9.87
C GLY A 233 -6.09 13.08 10.51
N LEU A 234 -5.44 12.39 11.43
CA LEU A 234 -6.03 11.29 12.18
C LEU A 234 -7.23 11.75 13.02
N LEU A 235 -7.07 12.80 13.83
CA LEU A 235 -8.14 13.32 14.71
C LEU A 235 -9.37 13.78 13.93
N LYS A 236 -9.18 14.49 12.80
CA LYS A 236 -10.30 14.87 11.93
C LYS A 236 -11.03 13.65 11.37
N THR A 237 -10.29 12.62 10.99
CA THR A 237 -10.87 11.37 10.49
C THR A 237 -11.65 10.66 11.57
N CYS A 238 -11.14 10.61 12.81
CA CYS A 238 -11.87 10.09 13.96
C CYS A 238 -13.17 10.88 14.21
N ALA A 239 -13.12 12.21 14.16
CA ALA A 239 -14.30 13.05 14.34
C ALA A 239 -15.34 12.83 13.23
N TYR A 240 -14.91 12.69 11.97
CA TYR A 240 -15.81 12.45 10.83
C TYR A 240 -16.48 11.06 10.86
N THR A 241 -15.72 10.04 11.25
CA THR A 241 -16.18 8.64 11.28
C THR A 241 -16.88 8.27 12.59
N GLY A 242 -16.70 9.06 13.65
CA GLY A 242 -17.14 8.74 15.01
C GLY A 242 -16.22 7.76 15.76
N ALA A 243 -15.04 7.45 15.21
CA ALA A 243 -14.06 6.59 15.86
C ALA A 243 -13.65 7.17 17.23
N LYS A 244 -13.42 6.29 18.21
CA LYS A 244 -12.93 6.64 19.55
C LYS A 244 -11.45 6.32 19.77
N ARG A 245 -10.85 5.63 18.80
CA ARG A 245 -9.42 5.32 18.76
C ARG A 245 -8.86 5.53 17.36
N GLY A 246 -7.59 5.87 17.27
CA GLY A 246 -6.85 5.97 16.01
C GLY A 246 -5.43 5.43 16.16
N LEU A 247 -4.87 4.91 15.08
CA LEU A 247 -3.52 4.36 15.07
C LEU A 247 -2.56 5.29 14.32
N ILE A 248 -1.36 5.46 14.86
CA ILE A 248 -0.21 6.03 14.14
C ILE A 248 0.85 4.96 14.04
N LEU A 249 1.12 4.49 12.83
CA LEU A 249 2.12 3.45 12.62
C LEU A 249 3.42 4.06 12.15
N THR A 250 4.50 3.72 12.87
CA THR A 250 5.85 4.26 12.65
C THR A 250 6.82 3.17 12.23
N LEU A 251 8.07 3.52 11.95
CA LEU A 251 9.10 2.50 11.77
C LEU A 251 9.43 1.78 13.08
N ASP A 252 9.63 2.52 14.18
CA ASP A 252 10.23 2.01 15.43
C ASP A 252 9.76 2.74 16.71
N GLU A 253 9.06 3.86 16.60
CA GLU A 253 8.58 4.65 17.74
C GLU A 253 7.28 4.06 18.34
N SER A 254 7.12 4.11 19.66
CA SER A 254 5.88 3.70 20.33
C SER A 254 5.44 4.74 21.37
N ALA A 255 4.16 5.04 21.44
CA ALA A 255 3.57 5.86 22.50
C ALA A 255 2.05 5.66 22.55
N THR A 256 1.43 6.00 23.67
CA THR A 256 -0.03 6.04 23.79
C THR A 256 -0.41 7.31 24.52
N TRP A 257 -1.38 8.04 23.99
CA TRP A 257 -1.91 9.24 24.63
C TRP A 257 -3.35 9.50 24.22
N GLU A 258 -4.01 10.39 24.93
CA GLU A 258 -5.35 10.87 24.58
C GLU A 258 -5.27 12.28 24.00
N ALA A 259 -6.01 12.53 22.92
CA ALA A 259 -6.16 13.87 22.35
C ALA A 259 -7.61 14.08 21.91
N GLN A 260 -8.24 15.15 22.38
CA GLN A 260 -9.64 15.49 22.03
C GLN A 260 -10.65 14.36 22.32
N GLY A 261 -10.43 13.58 23.39
CA GLY A 261 -11.30 12.43 23.73
C GLY A 261 -11.10 11.21 22.83
N ILE A 262 -10.04 11.18 22.02
CA ILE A 262 -9.65 10.06 21.16
C ILE A 262 -8.39 9.42 21.73
N LEU A 263 -8.41 8.10 21.90
CA LEU A 263 -7.22 7.32 22.23
C LEU A 263 -6.34 7.19 20.97
N ILE A 264 -5.11 7.68 21.03
CA ILE A 264 -4.12 7.51 19.97
C ILE A 264 -3.08 6.51 20.42
N GLU A 265 -2.90 5.45 19.62
CA GLU A 265 -1.88 4.43 19.83
C GLU A 265 -0.86 4.52 18.70
N MET A 266 0.38 4.84 19.06
CA MET A 266 1.51 4.84 18.16
C MET A 266 2.30 3.54 18.32
N ILE A 267 2.42 2.77 17.23
CA ILE A 267 2.97 1.42 17.24
C ILE A 267 3.86 1.22 16.01
N PRO A 268 5.04 0.59 16.13
CA PRO A 268 5.85 0.23 14.99
C PRO A 268 5.09 -0.71 14.05
N VAL A 269 5.12 -0.45 12.74
CA VAL A 269 4.41 -1.24 11.72
C VAL A 269 4.72 -2.73 11.86
N TRP A 270 6.00 -3.08 11.93
CA TRP A 270 6.45 -4.48 12.03
C TRP A 270 5.90 -5.19 13.27
N LYS A 271 5.74 -4.46 14.37
CA LYS A 271 5.22 -4.99 15.61
C LYS A 271 3.72 -5.25 15.49
N TRP A 272 2.98 -4.27 14.97
CA TRP A 272 1.54 -4.41 14.74
C TRP A 272 1.23 -5.56 13.78
N MET A 273 2.02 -5.72 12.71
CA MET A 273 1.90 -6.82 11.75
C MET A 273 2.17 -8.20 12.38
N LEU A 274 2.96 -8.28 13.45
CA LEU A 274 3.24 -9.52 14.17
C LEU A 274 2.25 -9.78 15.32
N GLU A 275 1.52 -8.77 15.78
CA GLU A 275 0.49 -8.90 16.81
C GLU A 275 -0.88 -9.21 16.22
N THR A 276 -1.15 -8.71 15.01
CA THR A 276 -2.34 -9.05 14.25
C THR A 276 -2.06 -10.29 13.40
N ASN A 277 -2.79 -11.38 13.67
CA ASN A 277 -2.63 -12.62 12.91
C ASN A 277 -3.39 -12.52 11.59
N ASP A 278 -2.65 -12.72 10.51
CA ASP A 278 -3.14 -12.99 9.16
C ASP A 278 -3.45 -14.48 8.96
#